data_AF-A0A2T3KLC7-F1
#
_entry.id   AF-A0A2T3KLC7-F1
#
_cell.length_a   1.000
_cell.length_b   1.000
_cell.length_c   1.000
_cell.angle_alpha   90.00
_cell.angle_beta   90.00
_cell.angle_gamma   90.00
#
_symmetry.space_group_name_H-M   'P 1'
#
loop_
_entity.id
_entity.type
_entity.pdbx_description
1 polymer ?
#
loop_
_entity_poly.entity_id
_entity_poly.type
_entity_poly.pdbx_seq_one_letter_code
_entity_poly.pdbx_strand_id
1 'polypeptide(L)'
;MTYDEVYADWYYLFQKISVAEDMTGGYVDSEDLDLLLKKPSKATAKGCLVRQISYWFSAGIEYSDKHSGKSVFDLIEEYPKIISIAERHNIDLNDCPTVFVSGY
;
A
#
# COMPACT_ATOMS: atom_id res chain seq x y z
N MET A 1 4.32 -1.49 16.20
CA MET A 1 3.60 -0.38 15.54
C MET A 1 2.23 -0.17 16.15
N THR A 2 1.92 1.09 16.44
CA THR A 2 0.60 1.59 16.86
C THR A 2 -0.36 1.68 15.67
N TYR A 3 -1.65 1.86 15.92
CA TYR A 3 -2.64 2.09 14.85
C TYR A 3 -2.32 3.37 14.06
N ASP A 4 -1.98 4.46 14.77
CA ASP A 4 -1.77 5.77 14.15
C ASP A 4 -0.55 5.78 13.23
N GLU A 5 0.53 5.06 13.60
CA GLU A 5 1.71 4.88 12.72
C GLU A 5 1.35 4.12 11.44
N VAL A 6 0.63 3.00 11.58
CA VAL A 6 0.22 2.18 10.42
C VAL A 6 -0.72 2.96 9.50
N TYR A 7 -1.67 3.69 10.08
CA TYR A 7 -2.58 4.55 9.31
C TYR A 7 -1.82 5.67 8.58
N ALA A 8 -0.82 6.28 9.22
CA ALA A 8 -0.01 7.32 8.58
C ALA A 8 0.84 6.79 7.42
N ASP A 9 1.34 5.55 7.53
CA ASP A 9 2.06 4.87 6.45
C ASP A 9 1.13 4.51 5.29
N TRP A 10 -0.01 3.90 5.60
CA TRP A 10 -1.06 3.59 4.62
C TRP A 10 -1.51 4.87 3.89
N TYR A 11 -1.85 5.93 4.64
CA TYR A 11 -2.29 7.19 4.06
C TYR A 11 -1.22 7.80 3.14
N TYR A 12 0.05 7.70 3.51
CA TYR A 12 1.14 8.19 2.67
C TYR A 12 1.21 7.42 1.34
N LEU A 13 1.19 6.08 1.36
CA LEU A 13 1.24 5.30 0.13
C LEU A 13 0.00 5.53 -0.74
N PHE A 14 -1.18 5.33 -0.17
CA PHE A 14 -2.44 5.26 -0.92
C PHE A 14 -3.01 6.64 -1.30
N GLN A 15 -2.84 7.66 -0.46
CA GLN A 15 -3.43 8.99 -0.70
C GLN A 15 -2.43 10.03 -1.21
N LYS A 16 -1.12 9.83 -1.02
CA LYS A 16 -0.10 10.77 -1.54
C LYS A 16 0.59 10.29 -2.80
N ILE A 17 0.72 8.99 -3.02
CA ILE A 17 1.39 8.43 -4.19
C ILE A 17 0.33 7.95 -5.19
N SER A 18 -0.23 6.75 -4.96
CA SER A 18 -1.38 6.21 -5.69
C SER A 18 -1.83 4.90 -5.04
N VAL A 19 -3.01 4.41 -5.45
CA VAL A 19 -3.57 3.14 -4.98
C VAL A 19 -2.91 1.94 -5.67
N ALA A 20 -2.91 0.80 -4.99
CA ALA A 20 -2.46 -0.46 -5.56
C ALA A 20 -3.45 -1.00 -6.61
N GLU A 21 -3.02 -2.01 -7.37
CA GLU A 21 -3.89 -2.77 -8.29
C GLU A 21 -5.13 -3.35 -7.62
N ASP A 22 -6.28 -3.32 -8.30
CA ASP A 22 -7.58 -3.76 -7.80
C ASP A 22 -8.09 -3.01 -6.54
N MET A 23 -7.44 -1.91 -6.14
CA MET A 23 -7.87 -1.05 -5.01
C MET A 23 -8.44 0.30 -5.44
N THR A 24 -8.73 0.47 -6.73
CA THR A 24 -9.38 1.67 -7.28
C THR A 24 -10.88 1.69 -6.89
N GLY A 25 -11.39 2.85 -6.43
CA GLY A 25 -12.84 3.03 -6.17
C GLY A 25 -13.35 2.83 -4.73
N GLY A 26 -12.48 2.82 -3.72
CA GLY A 26 -12.87 2.68 -2.31
C GLY A 26 -12.93 1.22 -1.83
N TYR A 27 -12.24 0.34 -2.53
CA TYR A 27 -12.21 -1.08 -2.24
C TYR A 27 -11.52 -1.34 -0.89
N VAL A 28 -12.31 -1.83 0.05
CA VAL A 28 -11.80 -2.64 1.16
C VAL A 28 -11.84 -4.06 0.62
N ASP A 29 -10.72 -4.79 0.67
CA ASP A 29 -10.70 -6.22 0.36
C ASP A 29 -11.91 -6.87 1.07
N SER A 30 -12.72 -7.63 0.33
CA SER A 30 -13.92 -8.28 0.88
C SER A 30 -13.63 -9.07 2.15
N GLU A 31 -12.41 -9.62 2.30
CA GLU A 31 -11.95 -10.27 3.53
C GLU A 31 -11.70 -9.28 4.66
N ASP A 32 -11.03 -8.15 4.39
CA ASP A 32 -10.84 -7.07 5.35
C ASP A 32 -12.20 -6.49 5.80
N LEU A 33 -13.14 -6.32 4.87
CA LEU A 33 -14.48 -5.79 5.14
C LEU A 33 -15.27 -6.78 6.00
N ASP A 34 -15.29 -8.06 5.64
CA ASP A 34 -15.95 -9.11 6.43
C ASP A 34 -15.37 -9.19 7.85
N LEU A 35 -14.05 -9.09 7.99
CA LEU A 35 -13.38 -9.08 9.29
C LEU A 35 -13.77 -7.85 10.12
N LEU A 36 -13.82 -6.67 9.50
CA LEU A 36 -14.24 -5.43 10.16
C LEU A 36 -15.71 -5.49 10.59
N LEU A 37 -16.60 -6.02 9.76
CA LEU A 37 -18.02 -6.19 10.08
C LEU A 37 -18.24 -7.22 11.21
N LYS A 38 -17.50 -8.33 11.19
CA LYS A 38 -17.57 -9.37 12.24
C LYS A 38 -16.95 -8.92 13.57
N LYS A 39 -15.88 -8.11 13.53
CA LYS A 39 -15.11 -7.68 14.70
C LYS A 39 -14.61 -6.24 14.57
N PRO A 40 -15.50 -5.23 14.70
CA PRO A 40 -15.14 -3.83 14.52
C PRO A 40 -14.30 -3.33 15.70
N SER A 41 -12.97 -3.38 15.57
CA SER A 41 -12.03 -2.91 16.59
C SER A 41 -10.83 -2.20 15.96
N LYS A 42 -10.17 -1.33 16.73
CA LYS A 42 -8.90 -0.70 16.30
C LYS A 42 -7.82 -1.73 15.98
N ALA A 43 -7.81 -2.88 16.68
CA ALA A 43 -6.85 -3.96 16.41
C ALA A 43 -7.13 -4.62 15.05
N THR A 44 -8.40 -4.89 14.74
CA THR A 44 -8.83 -5.44 13.44
C THR A 44 -8.49 -4.46 12.30
N ALA A 45 -8.83 -3.19 12.47
CA ALA A 45 -8.53 -2.15 11.49
C ALA A 45 -7.02 -2.01 11.25
N LYS A 46 -6.21 -2.05 12.31
CA LYS A 46 -4.75 -2.07 12.17
C LYS A 46 -4.27 -3.26 11.34
N GLY A 47 -4.83 -4.45 11.57
CA GLY A 47 -4.49 -5.65 10.80
C GLY A 47 -4.80 -5.51 9.31
N CYS A 48 -5.96 -4.94 8.98
CA CYS A 48 -6.36 -4.67 7.58
C CYS A 48 -5.37 -3.68 6.92
N LEU A 49 -5.05 -2.58 7.58
CA LEU A 49 -4.12 -1.59 7.04
C LEU A 49 -2.72 -2.19 6.79
N VAL A 50 -2.22 -3.05 7.67
CA VAL A 50 -0.94 -3.75 7.45
C VAL A 50 -1.01 -4.62 6.20
N ARG A 51 -2.09 -5.40 6.02
CA ARG A 51 -2.26 -6.23 4.81
C ARG A 51 -2.31 -5.40 3.54
N GLN A 52 -3.03 -4.28 3.56
CA GLN A 52 -3.10 -3.37 2.42
C GLN A 52 -1.75 -2.76 2.08
N ILE A 53 -0.95 -2.37 3.09
CA ILE A 53 0.42 -1.89 2.86
C ILE A 53 1.26 -3.00 2.22
N SER A 54 1.24 -4.22 2.75
CA SER A 54 1.97 -5.35 2.14
C SER A 54 1.54 -5.59 0.70
N TYR A 55 0.23 -5.54 0.43
CA TYR A 55 -0.31 -5.74 -0.89
C TYR A 55 0.13 -4.65 -1.88
N TRP A 56 0.18 -3.39 -1.46
CA TRP A 56 0.67 -2.28 -2.27
C TRP A 56 2.09 -2.52 -2.81
N PHE A 57 2.98 -3.10 -1.98
CA PHE A 57 4.33 -3.44 -2.43
C PHE A 57 4.37 -4.70 -3.30
N SER A 58 3.49 -5.68 -3.08
CA SER A 58 3.48 -6.92 -3.87
C SER A 58 2.82 -6.79 -5.24
N ALA A 59 1.76 -5.99 -5.35
CA ALA A 59 0.99 -5.81 -6.57
C ALA A 59 1.50 -4.61 -7.39
N GLY A 60 2.00 -3.57 -6.71
CA GLY A 60 2.27 -2.29 -7.36
C GLY A 60 1.00 -1.46 -7.56
N ILE A 61 1.14 -0.35 -8.27
CA ILE A 61 0.10 0.62 -8.60
C ILE A 61 -0.52 0.25 -9.96
N GLU A 62 -1.84 0.03 -9.99
CA GLU A 62 -2.57 -0.25 -11.23
C GLU A 62 -2.64 0.94 -12.17
N TYR A 63 -2.88 2.13 -11.62
CA TYR A 63 -3.07 3.29 -12.46
C TYR A 63 -2.52 4.57 -11.83
N SER A 64 -1.57 5.16 -12.55
CA SER A 64 -1.11 6.53 -12.32
C SER A 64 -0.49 7.07 -13.62
N ASP A 65 -1.18 8.00 -14.30
CA ASP A 65 -0.61 8.70 -15.46
C ASP A 65 0.73 9.37 -15.12
N LYS A 66 0.87 9.86 -13.88
CA LYS A 66 2.10 10.54 -13.41
C LYS A 66 3.27 9.57 -13.26
N HIS A 67 3.00 8.32 -12.91
CA HIS A 67 4.04 7.36 -12.53
C HIS A 67 4.13 6.15 -13.47
N SER A 68 3.32 6.11 -14.53
CA SER A 68 3.29 5.01 -15.52
C SER A 68 4.68 4.54 -15.93
N GLY A 69 4.92 3.23 -15.83
CA GLY A 69 6.18 2.60 -16.20
C GLY A 69 7.31 2.74 -15.18
N LYS A 70 7.09 3.40 -14.04
CA LYS A 70 8.07 3.49 -12.96
C LYS A 70 8.15 2.21 -12.15
N SER A 71 9.35 1.88 -11.71
CA SER A 71 9.60 0.88 -10.67
C SER A 71 9.40 1.46 -9.26
N VAL A 72 9.43 0.59 -8.25
CA VAL A 72 9.44 1.04 -6.84
C VAL A 72 10.66 1.91 -6.52
N PHE A 73 11.81 1.66 -7.16
CA PHE A 73 13.03 2.43 -6.94
C PHE A 73 12.95 3.83 -7.56
N ASP A 74 12.33 3.98 -8.74
CA ASP A 74 12.07 5.29 -9.32
C ASP A 74 11.11 6.11 -8.44
N LEU A 75 10.11 5.45 -7.83
CA LEU A 75 9.22 6.11 -6.87
C LEU A 75 9.95 6.53 -5.60
N ILE A 76 10.93 5.76 -5.13
CA ILE A 76 11.73 6.09 -3.95
C ILE A 76 12.52 7.39 -4.15
N GLU A 77 12.99 7.69 -5.36
CA GLU A 77 13.68 8.95 -5.65
C GLU A 77 12.78 10.17 -5.40
N GLU A 78 11.49 10.07 -5.76
CA GLU A 78 10.50 11.13 -5.51
C GLU A 78 9.94 11.10 -4.08
N TYR A 79 9.83 9.91 -3.50
CA TYR A 79 9.14 9.64 -2.24
C TYR A 79 10.03 8.78 -1.31
N PRO A 80 11.14 9.33 -0.77
CA PRO A 80 12.11 8.55 0.01
C PRO A 80 11.53 7.88 1.25
N LYS A 81 10.38 8.37 1.75
CA LYS A 81 9.66 7.75 2.87
C LYS A 81 9.21 6.31 2.57
N ILE A 82 9.09 5.89 1.30
CA ILE A 82 8.79 4.50 0.92
C ILE A 82 9.79 3.53 1.57
N ILE A 83 11.09 3.87 1.61
CA ILE A 83 12.12 3.03 2.25
C ILE A 83 11.79 2.79 3.72
N SER A 84 11.54 3.86 4.46
CA SER A 84 11.23 3.75 5.90
C SER A 84 9.93 3.00 6.18
N ILE A 85 8.97 3.03 5.25
CA ILE A 85 7.74 2.24 5.34
C ILE A 85 8.07 0.76 5.10
N ALA A 86 8.81 0.43 4.03
CA ALA A 86 9.21 -0.94 3.75
C ALA A 86 9.97 -1.58 4.93
N GLU A 87 10.92 -0.85 5.52
CA GLU A 87 11.65 -1.29 6.72
C GLU A 87 10.71 -1.55 7.91
N ARG A 88 9.78 -0.64 8.21
CA ARG A 88 8.82 -0.80 9.33
C ARG A 88 7.91 -2.01 9.17
N HIS A 89 7.55 -2.34 7.94
CA HIS A 89 6.64 -3.45 7.61
C HIS A 89 7.38 -4.74 7.22
N ASN A 90 8.72 -4.76 7.28
CA ASN A 90 9.59 -5.89 6.89
C ASN A 90 9.37 -6.35 5.44
N ILE A 91 9.34 -5.39 4.52
CA ILE A 91 9.14 -5.63 3.09
C ILE A 91 10.49 -5.58 2.39
N ASP A 92 10.80 -6.63 1.61
CA ASP A 92 11.95 -6.60 0.71
C ASP A 92 11.57 -5.88 -0.58
N LEU A 93 12.21 -4.74 -0.85
CA LEU A 93 11.97 -3.95 -2.05
C LEU A 93 12.38 -4.69 -3.33
N ASN A 94 13.25 -5.71 -3.23
CA ASN A 94 13.63 -6.53 -4.37
C ASN A 94 12.54 -7.54 -4.77
N ASP A 95 11.60 -7.84 -3.87
CA ASP A 95 10.45 -8.71 -4.14
C ASP A 95 9.30 -7.94 -4.82
N CYS A 96 9.44 -6.63 -4.98
CA CYS A 96 8.45 -5.81 -5.68
C CYS A 96 8.42 -6.17 -7.19
N PRO A 97 7.25 -6.05 -7.85
CA PRO A 97 7.13 -6.34 -9.27
C PRO A 97 8.01 -5.42 -10.10
N THR A 98 8.57 -5.97 -11.19
CA THR A 98 9.45 -5.22 -12.11
C THR A 98 8.70 -4.07 -12.78
N VAL A 99 7.43 -4.29 -13.15
CA VAL A 99 6.50 -3.23 -13.56
C VAL A 99 5.70 -2.87 -12.31
N PHE A 100 6.15 -1.85 -11.60
CA PHE A 100 5.52 -1.44 -10.35
C PHE A 100 4.35 -0.48 -10.56
N VAL A 101 4.38 0.31 -11.64
CA VAL A 101 3.27 1.17 -12.02
C VAL A 101 2.82 0.82 -13.42
N SER A 102 1.63 0.25 -13.52
CA SER A 102 1.02 -0.08 -14.79
C SER A 102 0.62 1.20 -15.54
N GLY A 103 0.92 1.21 -16.85
CA GLY A 103 0.46 2.22 -17.79
C GLY A 103 -0.73 1.71 -18.59
N TYR A 104 -1.50 2.62 -19.20
CA TYR A 104 -2.51 2.25 -20.20
C TYR A 104 -1.89 1.66 -21.48
#